data_AF-A0A7V0MYJ8-F1
#
_entry.id   AF-A0A7V0MYJ8-F1
#
_cell.length_a   1.000
_cell.length_b   1.000
_cell.length_c   1.000
_cell.angle_alpha   90.00
_cell.angle_beta   90.00
_cell.angle_gamma   90.00
#
_symmetry.space_group_name_H-M   'P 1'
#
loop_
_entity.id
_entity.type
_entity.pdbx_description
1 polymer ?
#
loop_
_entity_poly.entity_id
_entity_poly.type
_entity_poly.pdbx_seq_one_letter_code
_entity_poly.pdbx_strand_id
1 'polypeptide(L)' 'MIEQRNISRLHSWQVDASGAILIQLKLRKKIQLKRKEGKIEKIAAIDVAYEKEKAVAGVLVFSYPQLN' A
#
# COMPACT_ATOMS: atom_id res chain seq x y z
N MET A 1 -6.22 21.04 4.58
CA MET A 1 -4.98 20.83 3.81
C MET A 1 -4.76 19.34 3.69
N ILE A 2 -4.79 18.79 2.48
CA ILE A 2 -4.44 17.38 2.24
C ILE A 2 -2.91 17.35 2.19
N GLU A 3 -2.26 16.73 3.18
CA GLU A 3 -0.83 16.41 3.07
C GLU A 3 -0.61 15.59 1.80
N GLN A 4 0.15 16.12 0.85
CA GLN A 4 0.66 15.34 -0.28
C GLN A 4 1.55 14.22 0.28
N ARG A 5 1.02 13.01 0.35
CA ARG A 5 1.83 11.82 0.60
C ARG A 5 2.63 11.52 -0.67
N ASN A 6 3.93 11.80 -0.61
CA ASN A 6 4.86 11.41 -1.68
C ASN A 6 4.92 9.88 -1.79
N ILE A 7 4.38 9.32 -2.86
CA ILE A 7 4.61 7.93 -3.24
C ILE A 7 6.05 7.84 -3.76
N SER A 8 6.92 7.16 -3.01
CA SER A 8 8.32 6.98 -3.40
C SER A 8 8.51 5.63 -4.10
N ARG A 9 9.15 5.64 -5.27
CA ARG A 9 9.55 4.42 -5.98
C ARG A 9 10.78 3.82 -5.29
N LEU A 10 10.58 2.81 -4.44
CA LEU A 10 11.64 2.24 -3.60
C LEU A 10 12.59 1.27 -4.34
N HIS A 11 12.12 0.67 -5.43
CA HIS A 11 12.88 -0.27 -6.27
C HIS A 11 12.23 -0.44 -7.65
N SER A 12 12.88 -1.19 -8.55
CA SER A 12 12.30 -1.66 -9.82
C SER A 12 11.38 -2.87 -9.60
N TRP A 13 10.33 -3.01 -10.41
CA TRP A 13 9.44 -4.18 -10.43
C TRP A 13 9.93 -5.29 -11.37
N GLN A 14 10.78 -4.97 -12.35
CA GLN A 14 11.38 -5.96 -13.24
C GLN A 14 12.53 -6.66 -12.50
N VAL A 15 12.21 -7.75 -11.79
CA VAL A 15 13.16 -8.57 -11.03
C VAL A 15 12.78 -10.04 -11.12
N ASP A 16 13.75 -10.93 -10.96
CA ASP A 16 13.48 -12.35 -10.75
C ASP A 16 13.09 -12.64 -9.29
N ALA A 17 12.75 -13.90 -9.01
CA ALA A 17 12.31 -14.30 -7.68
C ALA A 17 13.39 -14.07 -6.60
N SER A 18 14.65 -14.37 -6.89
CA SER A 18 15.77 -14.18 -5.97
C SER A 18 15.99 -12.70 -5.65
N GLY A 19 15.93 -11.83 -6.67
CA GLY A 19 15.99 -10.38 -6.52
C GLY A 19 14.83 -9.83 -5.70
N ALA A 20 13.60 -10.34 -5.93
CA ALA A 20 12.43 -9.96 -5.13
C ALA A 20 12.62 -10.29 -3.64
N ILE A 21 13.15 -11.47 -3.30
CA ILE A 21 13.43 -11.86 -1.90
C ILE A 21 14.44 -10.89 -1.26
N LEU A 22 15.53 -10.55 -1.96
CA LEU A 22 16.54 -9.62 -1.43
C LEU A 22 15.95 -8.22 -1.19
N ILE A 23 15.07 -7.76 -2.07
CA ILE A 23 14.35 -6.50 -1.89
C ILE A 23 13.46 -6.55 -0.65
N GLN A 24 12.67 -7.61 -0.49
CA GLN A 24 11.80 -7.80 0.69
C GLN A 24 12.60 -7.79 1.99
N LEU A 25 13.75 -8.49 2.05
CA LEU A 25 14.63 -8.50 3.21
C LEU A 25 15.19 -7.11 3.55
N LYS A 26 15.52 -6.30 2.53
CA LYS A 26 15.96 -4.90 2.72
C LYS A 26 14.83 -4.00 3.20
N LEU A 27 13.63 -4.12 2.61
CA LEU A 27 12.46 -3.30 2.95
C LEU A 27 11.90 -3.62 4.33
N ARG A 28 11.92 -4.90 4.76
CA ARG A 28 11.48 -5.32 6.09
C ARG A 28 12.14 -4.53 7.21
N LYS A 29 13.42 -4.19 7.06
CA LYS A 29 14.19 -3.41 8.05
C LYS A 29 13.71 -1.96 8.21
N LYS A 30 12.87 -1.47 7.31
CA LYS A 30 12.32 -0.11 7.31
C LYS A 30 10.90 -0.03 7.87
N ILE A 31 10.27 -1.16 8.20
CA ILE A 31 8.90 -1.19 8.74
C ILE A 31 8.90 -0.54 10.14
N GLN A 32 8.00 0.41 10.34
CA GLN A 32 7.74 1.02 11.65
C GLN A 32 6.38 0.55 12.17
N LEU A 33 6.37 -0.30 13.20
CA LEU A 33 5.15 -0.81 13.84
C LEU A 33 4.70 0.14 14.97
N LYS A 34 4.53 1.41 14.64
CA LYS A 34 4.03 2.42 15.59
C LYS A 34 2.55 2.67 15.32
N ARG A 35 1.74 2.70 16.38
CA ARG A 35 0.35 3.12 16.27
C ARG A 35 0.33 4.61 15.89
N LYS A 36 -0.51 4.97 14.93
CA LYS A 36 -0.85 6.40 14.74
C LYS A 36 -1.77 6.81 15.87
N GLU A 37 -1.33 7.80 16.64
CA GLU A 37 -2.17 8.53 17.58
C GLU A 37 -2.88 9.65 16.79
N GLY A 38 -4.19 9.77 16.94
CA GLY A 38 -5.00 10.77 16.24
C GLY A 38 -6.38 10.26 15.81
N LYS A 39 -7.29 11.20 15.53
CA LYS A 39 -8.62 10.89 15.01
C LYS A 39 -8.52 10.39 13.57
N ILE A 40 -9.15 9.25 13.28
CA ILE A 40 -9.25 8.70 11.92
C ILE A 40 -10.50 9.29 11.28
N GLU A 41 -10.34 9.98 10.15
CA GLU A 41 -11.47 10.58 9.40
C GLU A 41 -11.83 9.79 8.15
N LYS A 42 -10.86 9.08 7.58
CA LYS A 42 -11.03 8.26 6.38
C LYS A 42 -10.31 6.94 6.51
N ILE A 43 -10.90 5.88 5.95
CA ILE A 43 -10.30 4.57 5.81
C ILE A 43 -10.33 4.18 4.34
N ALA A 44 -9.25 3.56 3.85
CA ALA A 44 -9.20 3.03 2.51
C ALA A 44 -9.12 1.50 2.54
N ALA A 45 -9.85 0.85 1.64
CA ALA A 45 -9.75 -0.56 1.32
C ALA A 45 -9.19 -0.71 -0.10
N ILE A 46 -8.35 -1.72 -0.30
CA ILE A 46 -7.73 -2.02 -1.59
C ILE A 46 -7.87 -3.52 -1.81
N ASP A 47 -8.31 -3.90 -3.01
CA ASP A 47 -8.39 -5.27 -3.45
C ASP A 47 -7.91 -5.42 -4.89
N VAL A 48 -7.53 -6.63 -5.28
CA VAL A 48 -7.05 -6.95 -6.63
C VAL A 48 -7.76 -8.20 -7.16
N ALA A 49 -8.27 -8.11 -8.38
CA ALA A 49 -8.83 -9.22 -9.12
C ALA A 49 -7.93 -9.55 -10.33
N TYR A 50 -7.91 -10.83 -10.71
CA TYR A 50 -7.13 -11.31 -11.85
C TYR A 50 -8.07 -11.97 -12.86
N GLU A 51 -7.94 -11.59 -14.13
CA GLU A 51 -8.64 -12.22 -15.24
C GLU A 51 -7.65 -12.43 -16.39
N LYS A 52 -7.34 -13.71 -16.69
CA LYS A 52 -6.31 -14.08 -17.66
C LYS A 52 -4.98 -13.38 -17.30
N GLU A 53 -4.36 -12.69 -18.24
CA GLU A 53 -3.11 -11.94 -18.08
C GLU A 53 -3.31 -10.51 -17.55
N LYS A 54 -4.51 -10.17 -17.05
CA LYS A 54 -4.83 -8.83 -16.54
C LYS A 54 -5.04 -8.87 -15.03
N ALA A 55 -4.47 -7.87 -14.36
CA ALA A 55 -4.79 -7.55 -12.97
C ALA A 55 -5.58 -6.25 -12.92
N VAL A 56 -6.65 -6.22 -12.14
CA VAL A 56 -7.50 -5.05 -11.88
C VAL A 56 -7.44 -4.73 -10.40
N ALA A 57 -7.00 -3.52 -10.05
CA ALA A 57 -6.98 -3.05 -8.67
C ALA A 57 -8.19 -2.13 -8.40
N GLY A 58 -8.93 -2.42 -7.34
CA GLY A 58 -10.00 -1.57 -6.81
C GLY A 58 -9.54 -0.85 -5.55
N VAL A 59 -9.89 0.43 -5.43
CA VAL A 59 -9.66 1.23 -4.22
C VAL A 59 -10.98 1.87 -3.79
N LEU A 60 -11.37 1.63 -2.55
CA LEU A 60 -12.53 2.26 -1.92
C LEU A 60 -12.05 3.15 -0.78
N VAL A 61 -12.59 4.36 -0.68
CA VAL A 61 -12.26 5.31 0.39
C VAL A 61 -13.56 5.71 1.07
N PHE A 62 -13.63 5.46 2.38
CA PHE A 62 -14.79 5.71 3.20
C PHE A 62 -14.53 6.85 4.17
N SER A 63 -15.59 7.57 4.52
CA SER A 63 -15.60 8.39 5.74
C SER A 63 -15.65 7.47 6.97
N TYR A 64 -14.96 7.84 8.06
CA TYR A 64 -14.96 7.06 9.31
C TYR A 64 -15.47 7.92 10.47
N PRO A 65 -16.37 7.40 11.34
CA PRO A 65 -16.82 6.00 11.46
C PRO A 65 -18.04 5.60 10.62
N GLN A 66 -18.55 6.48 9.75
CA GLN A 66 -19.82 6.27 9.03
C GLN A 66 -19.76 5.15 7.98
N LEU A 67 -18.56 4.84 7.46
CA LEU A 67 -18.30 3.83 6.43
C LEU A 67 -19.12 4.01 5.15
N ASN A 68 -19.39 5.28 4.80
CA ASN A 68 -20.04 5.69 3.56
C ASN A 68 -19.12 6.47 2.64
#